data_AF-A0A7S3NSZ7-F1
#
_entry.id   AF-A0A7S3NSZ7-F1
#
_cell.length_a   1.000
_cell.length_b   1.000
_cell.length_c   1.000
_cell.angle_alpha   90.00
_cell.angle_beta   90.00
_cell.angle_gamma   90.00
#
_symmetry.space_group_name_H-M   'P 1'
#
loop_
_entity.id
_entity.type
_entity.pdbx_description
1 polymer ?
#
loop_
_entity_poly.entity_id
_entity_poly.type
_entity_poly.pdbx_seq_one_letter_code
_entity_poly.pdbx_strand_id
1 'polypeptide(L)'
;MIMLLGVAFFSYIMGNFIEIISNYKNKMGIIDRGTDLHNWMTLLTRFTNNNPLPRSLFNKIDTHFAYFWANDRLVSTSPDDELLNTLPRSIKRTIMTNYLFQDIFYKFKEFFNTYENIESKFLYDVSFGFMPRKFDENELIYDEESEVPEVYFIMEGTVGVGFRLPGNNFRDFKIIKYFREDSFFC
;
A
#
# COMPACT_ATOMS: atom_id res chain seq x y z
N MET A 1 -25.92 50.28 4.05
CA MET A 1 -26.24 49.49 2.84
C MET A 1 -24.99 48.91 2.19
N ILE A 2 -23.94 49.72 1.94
CA ILE A 2 -22.67 49.27 1.33
C ILE A 2 -21.98 48.14 2.14
N MET A 3 -22.00 48.20 3.48
CA MET A 3 -21.45 47.13 4.32
C MET A 3 -22.20 45.79 4.19
N LEU A 4 -23.53 45.81 4.10
CA LEU A 4 -24.33 44.58 3.95
C LEU A 4 -24.09 43.92 2.58
N LEU A 5 -23.97 44.74 1.53
CA LEU A 5 -23.58 44.28 0.19
C LEU A 5 -22.15 43.70 0.17
N GLY A 6 -21.21 44.33 0.86
CA GLY A 6 -19.83 43.85 0.96
C GLY A 6 -19.73 42.50 1.68
N VAL A 7 -20.45 42.32 2.79
CA VAL A 7 -20.47 41.04 3.53
C VAL A 7 -21.12 39.93 2.69
N ALA A 8 -22.21 40.23 1.97
CA ALA A 8 -22.86 39.24 1.09
C ALA A 8 -21.94 38.81 -0.07
N PHE A 9 -21.28 39.77 -0.72
CA PHE A 9 -20.35 39.51 -1.81
C PHE A 9 -19.12 38.71 -1.35
N PHE A 10 -18.56 39.06 -0.19
CA PHE A 10 -17.42 38.35 0.39
C PHE A 10 -17.78 36.91 0.80
N SER A 11 -18.94 36.72 1.43
CA SER A 11 -19.43 35.38 1.82
C SER A 11 -19.62 34.47 0.60
N TYR A 12 -20.13 35.02 -0.50
CA TYR A 12 -20.29 34.28 -1.76
C TYR A 12 -18.94 33.86 -2.36
N ILE A 13 -17.96 34.77 -2.42
CA ILE A 13 -16.62 34.45 -2.93
C ILE A 13 -15.94 33.40 -2.03
N MET A 14 -16.02 33.54 -0.71
CA MET A 14 -15.42 32.58 0.22
C MET A 14 -16.10 31.21 0.14
N GLY A 15 -17.42 31.17 0.00
CA GLY A 15 -18.17 29.92 -0.21
C GLY A 15 -17.68 29.17 -1.45
N ASN A 16 -17.60 29.86 -2.59
CA ASN A 16 -17.09 29.28 -3.83
C ASN A 16 -15.61 28.88 -3.72
N PHE A 17 -14.79 29.68 -3.04
CA PHE A 17 -13.37 29.39 -2.86
C PHE A 17 -13.15 28.15 -1.99
N ILE A 18 -13.90 28.00 -0.90
CA ILE A 18 -13.88 26.81 -0.05
C ILE A 18 -14.32 25.58 -0.84
N GLU A 19 -15.37 25.70 -1.66
CA GLU A 19 -15.84 24.60 -2.51
C GLU A 19 -14.81 24.20 -3.57
N ILE A 20 -14.15 25.16 -4.23
CA ILE A 20 -13.08 24.89 -5.19
C ILE A 20 -11.90 24.19 -4.49
N ILE A 21 -11.48 24.66 -3.32
CA ILE A 21 -10.41 24.02 -2.54
C ILE A 21 -10.81 22.61 -2.13
N SER A 22 -12.05 22.42 -1.66
CA SER A 22 -12.56 21.10 -1.25
C SER A 22 -12.58 20.14 -2.43
N ASN A 23 -13.12 20.55 -3.57
CA ASN A 23 -13.14 19.76 -4.80
C ASN A 23 -11.73 19.50 -5.35
N TYR A 24 -10.82 20.47 -5.26
CA TYR A 24 -9.43 20.31 -5.66
C TYR A 24 -8.71 19.28 -4.78
N LYS A 25 -8.86 19.37 -3.46
CA LYS A 25 -8.31 18.39 -2.50
C LYS A 25 -8.87 16.99 -2.74
N ASN A 26 -10.18 16.88 -2.99
CA ASN A 26 -10.84 15.60 -3.24
C ASN A 26 -10.42 14.97 -4.58
N LYS A 27 -10.19 15.77 -5.63
CA LYS A 27 -9.87 15.28 -6.98
C LYS A 27 -8.37 15.09 -7.26
N MET A 28 -7.49 15.81 -6.57
CA MET A 28 -6.04 15.77 -6.81
C MET A 28 -5.29 14.74 -5.97
N GLY A 29 -6.00 13.85 -5.26
CA GLY A 29 -5.43 12.60 -4.76
C GLY A 29 -4.40 12.72 -3.63
N ILE A 30 -4.19 13.91 -3.04
CA ILE A 30 -3.47 14.02 -1.77
C ILE A 30 -4.49 13.77 -0.66
N ILE A 31 -4.98 12.54 -0.59
CA ILE A 31 -5.71 12.07 0.58
C ILE A 31 -4.63 11.96 1.66
N ASP A 32 -4.63 12.87 2.63
CA ASP A 32 -3.79 12.77 3.82
C ASP A 32 -4.30 11.61 4.70
N ARG A 33 -4.01 10.38 4.26
CA ARG A 33 -4.36 9.14 4.95
C ARG A 33 -3.62 9.01 6.28
N GLY A 34 -2.56 9.79 6.51
CA GLY A 34 -1.83 9.85 7.77
C GLY A 34 -2.70 10.36 8.91
N THR A 35 -3.54 11.36 8.65
CA THR A 35 -4.53 11.85 9.63
C THR A 35 -5.54 10.75 10.00
N ASP A 36 -6.05 10.00 9.02
CA ASP A 36 -7.00 8.90 9.26
C ASP A 36 -6.37 7.76 10.05
N LEU A 37 -5.11 7.41 9.77
CA LEU A 37 -4.36 6.44 10.55
C LEU A 37 -4.14 6.93 11.98
N HIS A 38 -3.82 8.20 12.19
CA HIS A 38 -3.67 8.76 13.53
C HIS A 38 -4.98 8.72 14.33
N ASN A 39 -6.09 9.04 13.67
CA ASN A 39 -7.42 8.89 14.24
C ASN A 39 -7.69 7.43 14.61
N TRP A 40 -7.39 6.48 13.73
CA TRP A 40 -7.55 5.05 14.00
C TRP A 40 -6.68 4.56 15.17
N MET A 41 -5.41 4.97 15.24
CA MET A 41 -4.52 4.64 16.36
C MET A 41 -5.02 5.22 17.69
N THR A 42 -5.62 6.41 17.66
CA THR A 42 -6.27 7.02 18.82
C THR A 42 -7.49 6.21 19.27
N LEU A 43 -8.29 5.71 18.31
CA LEU A 43 -9.42 4.84 18.62
C LEU A 43 -8.96 3.51 19.24
N LEU A 44 -7.89 2.90 18.73
CA LEU A 44 -7.31 1.68 19.34
C LEU A 44 -6.91 1.89 20.80
N THR A 45 -6.35 3.06 21.12
CA THR A 45 -5.98 3.41 22.49
C THR A 45 -7.20 3.42 23.44
N ARG A 46 -8.39 3.76 22.92
CA ARG A 46 -9.64 3.67 23.69
C ARG A 46 -10.05 2.21 23.93
N PHE A 47 -9.85 1.33 22.95
CA PHE A 47 -10.14 -0.10 23.08
C PHE A 47 -9.19 -0.83 24.03
N THR A 48 -7.97 -0.32 24.22
CA THR A 48 -6.98 -0.87 25.17
C THR A 48 -7.11 -0.28 26.59
N ASN A 49 -8.31 0.19 26.97
CA ASN A 49 -8.57 0.84 28.26
C ASN A 49 -7.64 2.04 28.54
N ASN A 50 -7.45 2.91 27.55
CA ASN A 50 -6.54 4.07 27.62
C ASN A 50 -5.05 3.72 27.80
N ASN A 51 -4.64 2.47 27.60
CA ASN A 51 -3.23 2.12 27.54
C ASN A 51 -2.70 2.35 26.11
N PRO A 52 -1.83 3.35 25.88
CA PRO A 52 -1.30 3.61 24.56
C PRO A 52 -0.47 2.43 24.07
N LEU A 53 -0.47 2.20 22.76
CA LEU A 53 0.41 1.22 22.14
C LEU A 53 1.87 1.55 22.47
N PRO A 54 2.75 0.55 22.65
CA PRO A 54 4.17 0.79 22.80
C PRO A 54 4.70 1.68 21.66
N ARG A 55 5.50 2.70 21.99
CA ARG A 55 5.99 3.66 21.01
C ARG A 55 6.74 3.00 19.84
N SER A 56 7.42 1.90 20.09
CA SER A 56 8.07 1.09 19.05
C SER A 56 7.08 0.53 18.05
N LEU A 57 5.97 -0.05 18.50
CA LEU A 57 4.92 -0.58 17.64
C LEU A 57 4.20 0.54 16.88
N PHE A 58 3.92 1.65 17.55
CA PHE A 58 3.34 2.84 16.91
C PHE A 58 4.21 3.31 15.74
N ASN A 59 5.51 3.51 15.97
CA ASN A 59 6.44 3.94 14.93
C ASN A 59 6.57 2.91 13.80
N LYS A 60 6.51 1.60 14.11
CA LYS A 60 6.50 0.54 13.09
C LYS A 60 5.27 0.63 12.19
N ILE A 61 4.08 0.81 12.77
CA ILE A 61 2.83 0.97 12.01
C ILE A 61 2.89 2.22 11.14
N ASP A 62 3.34 3.34 11.69
CA ASP A 62 3.45 4.61 10.97
C ASP A 62 4.43 4.51 9.79
N THR A 63 5.62 3.95 10.03
CA THR A 63 6.65 3.72 8.99
C THR A 63 6.13 2.79 7.90
N HIS A 64 5.43 1.72 8.28
CA HIS A 64 4.82 0.78 7.34
C HIS A 64 3.84 1.47 6.40
N PHE A 65 2.86 2.19 6.93
CA PHE A 65 1.84 2.84 6.12
C PHE A 65 2.37 4.03 5.33
N ALA A 66 3.33 4.77 5.88
CA ALA A 66 4.03 5.82 5.13
C ALA A 66 4.72 5.26 3.88
N TYR A 67 5.43 4.14 4.01
CA TYR A 67 6.02 3.46 2.86
C TYR A 67 4.95 2.90 1.91
N PHE A 68 3.92 2.24 2.45
CA PHE A 68 2.85 1.65 1.66
C PHE A 68 2.17 2.70 0.76
N TRP A 69 1.71 3.83 1.32
CA TRP A 69 1.03 4.85 0.52
C TRP A 69 1.94 5.59 -0.45
N ALA A 70 3.22 5.75 -0.10
CA ALA A 70 4.20 6.36 -1.02
C ALA A 70 4.48 5.49 -2.25
N ASN A 71 4.28 4.17 -2.15
CA ASN A 71 4.59 3.19 -3.20
C ASN A 71 3.36 2.47 -3.75
N ASP A 72 2.16 2.80 -3.26
CA ASP A 72 0.91 2.22 -3.73
C ASP A 72 0.61 2.75 -5.13
N ARG A 73 0.62 1.83 -6.10
CA ARG A 73 0.42 2.15 -7.52
C ARG A 73 -1.06 2.39 -7.85
N LEU A 74 -1.95 2.01 -6.94
CA LEU A 74 -3.40 2.09 -7.09
C LEU A 74 -4.01 3.29 -6.36
N VAL A 75 -3.19 4.20 -5.83
CA VAL A 75 -3.65 5.37 -5.07
C VAL A 75 -4.72 6.17 -5.80
N SER A 76 -4.59 6.31 -7.12
CA SER A 76 -5.51 7.05 -7.99
C SER A 76 -6.53 6.17 -8.71
N THR A 77 -6.45 4.84 -8.59
CA THR A 77 -7.31 3.89 -9.32
C THR A 77 -7.93 2.93 -8.32
N SER A 78 -8.96 3.41 -7.62
CA SER A 78 -9.79 2.54 -6.78
C SER A 78 -10.56 1.54 -7.68
N PRO A 79 -10.83 0.31 -7.23
CA PRO A 79 -11.74 -0.62 -7.91
C PRO A 79 -13.13 0.00 -8.20
N ASP A 80 -13.56 0.91 -7.34
CA ASP A 80 -14.84 1.62 -7.44
C ASP A 80 -14.73 2.97 -8.18
N ASP A 81 -13.57 3.29 -8.75
CA ASP A 81 -13.38 4.56 -9.44
C ASP A 81 -14.30 4.64 -10.68
N GLU A 82 -15.17 5.64 -10.67
CA GLU A 82 -16.12 5.93 -11.74
C GLU A 82 -15.39 6.14 -13.08
N LEU A 83 -14.24 6.81 -13.06
CA LEU A 83 -13.46 7.07 -14.27
C LEU A 83 -12.89 5.78 -14.85
N LEU A 84 -12.25 4.96 -14.00
CA LEU A 84 -11.75 3.66 -14.42
C LEU A 84 -12.91 2.79 -14.92
N ASN A 85 -14.09 2.91 -14.31
CA ASN A 85 -15.27 2.13 -14.69
C ASN A 85 -15.82 2.47 -16.08
N THR A 86 -15.75 3.74 -16.49
CA THR A 86 -16.17 4.19 -17.84
C THR A 86 -15.26 3.72 -18.98
N LEU A 87 -14.00 3.37 -18.68
CA LEU A 87 -13.05 2.99 -19.72
C LEU A 87 -13.39 1.63 -20.37
N PRO A 88 -13.11 1.44 -21.67
CA PRO A 88 -13.16 0.12 -22.30
C PRO A 88 -12.26 -0.89 -21.60
N ARG A 89 -12.70 -2.15 -21.50
CA ARG A 89 -11.97 -3.23 -20.79
C ARG A 89 -10.53 -3.40 -21.28
N SER A 90 -10.30 -3.28 -22.60
CA SER A 90 -8.97 -3.39 -23.20
C SER A 90 -8.02 -2.32 -22.67
N ILE A 91 -8.51 -1.07 -22.55
CA ILE A 91 -7.71 0.06 -22.05
C ILE A 91 -7.38 -0.13 -20.57
N LYS A 92 -8.36 -0.53 -19.73
CA LYS A 92 -8.11 -0.81 -18.31
C LYS A 92 -7.02 -1.87 -18.14
N ARG A 93 -7.13 -2.96 -18.90
CA ARG A 93 -6.15 -4.04 -18.86
C ARG A 93 -4.76 -3.51 -19.22
N THR A 94 -4.63 -2.81 -20.34
CA THR A 94 -3.34 -2.24 -20.77
C THR A 94 -2.75 -1.27 -19.74
N ILE A 95 -3.57 -0.41 -19.12
CA ILE A 95 -3.08 0.50 -18.07
C ILE A 95 -2.56 -0.29 -16.87
N MET A 96 -3.30 -1.28 -16.39
CA MET A 96 -2.88 -2.08 -15.23
C MET A 96 -1.63 -2.91 -15.55
N THR A 97 -1.66 -3.69 -16.64
CA THR A 97 -0.64 -4.71 -16.92
C THR A 97 0.59 -4.16 -17.62
N ASN A 98 0.42 -3.23 -18.55
CA ASN A 98 1.51 -2.75 -19.42
C ASN A 98 2.04 -1.37 -18.99
N TYR A 99 1.45 -0.74 -17.99
CA TYR A 99 1.94 0.54 -17.47
C TYR A 99 2.20 0.48 -15.96
N LEU A 100 1.19 0.21 -15.14
CA LEU A 100 1.34 0.24 -13.68
C LEU A 100 2.17 -0.91 -13.11
N PHE A 101 2.01 -2.13 -13.64
CA PHE A 101 2.64 -3.35 -13.08
C PHE A 101 3.56 -4.08 -14.07
N GLN A 102 3.95 -3.41 -15.15
CA GLN A 102 4.76 -4.02 -16.21
C GLN A 102 6.09 -4.56 -15.69
N ASP A 103 6.76 -3.83 -14.82
CA ASP A 103 8.02 -4.20 -14.18
C ASP A 103 7.89 -5.48 -13.34
N ILE A 104 6.83 -5.61 -12.53
CA ILE A 104 6.59 -6.82 -11.72
C ILE A 104 6.32 -8.01 -12.63
N PHE A 105 5.42 -7.87 -13.60
CA PHE A 105 5.09 -8.97 -14.52
C PHE A 105 6.28 -9.37 -15.39
N TYR A 106 7.13 -8.42 -15.78
CA TYR A 106 8.35 -8.72 -16.53
C TYR A 106 9.39 -9.43 -15.67
N LYS A 107 9.61 -8.95 -14.44
CA LYS A 107 10.57 -9.50 -13.48
C LYS A 107 10.22 -10.94 -13.09
N PHE A 108 8.93 -11.21 -12.90
CA PHE A 108 8.40 -12.54 -12.51
C PHE A 108 7.64 -13.24 -13.64
N LYS A 109 8.10 -13.07 -14.89
CA LYS A 109 7.43 -13.60 -16.10
C LYS A 109 7.14 -15.10 -16.07
N GLU A 110 8.01 -15.88 -15.41
CA GLU A 110 7.86 -17.33 -15.28
C GLU A 110 6.71 -17.69 -14.32
N PHE A 111 6.54 -16.93 -13.24
CA PHE A 111 5.42 -17.13 -12.31
C PHE A 111 4.09 -16.74 -12.95
N PHE A 112 4.05 -15.59 -13.62
CA PHE A 112 2.82 -15.06 -14.21
C PHE A 112 2.48 -15.66 -15.58
N ASN A 113 3.39 -16.45 -16.15
CA ASN A 113 3.33 -16.96 -17.53
C ASN A 113 2.84 -15.88 -18.50
N THR A 114 3.59 -14.78 -18.55
CA THR A 114 3.13 -13.53 -19.19
C THR A 114 2.75 -13.73 -20.66
N TYR A 115 3.37 -14.68 -21.37
CA TYR A 115 3.05 -14.96 -22.78
C TYR A 115 1.65 -15.53 -22.96
N GLU A 116 1.24 -16.50 -22.13
CA GLU A 116 -0.09 -17.09 -22.19
C GLU A 116 -1.15 -16.16 -21.58
N ASN A 117 -0.77 -15.41 -20.56
CA ASN A 117 -1.70 -14.58 -19.79
C ASN A 117 -1.77 -13.11 -20.24
N ILE A 118 -1.06 -12.71 -21.31
CA ILE A 118 -1.01 -11.31 -21.75
C ILE A 118 -2.40 -10.72 -22.03
N GLU A 119 -3.31 -11.57 -22.53
CA GLU A 119 -4.70 -11.20 -22.79
C GLU A 119 -5.68 -11.68 -21.73
N SER A 120 -5.22 -12.43 -20.73
CA SER A 120 -6.13 -13.00 -19.75
C SER A 120 -6.56 -11.94 -18.72
N LYS A 121 -7.73 -12.15 -18.13
CA LYS A 121 -8.22 -11.32 -17.02
C LYS A 121 -7.35 -11.51 -15.77
N PHE A 122 -6.57 -12.59 -15.70
CA PHE A 122 -5.77 -12.95 -14.54
C PHE A 122 -4.78 -11.85 -14.16
N LEU A 123 -3.96 -11.34 -15.09
CA LEU A 123 -3.00 -10.28 -14.78
C LEU A 123 -3.68 -9.01 -14.28
N TYR A 124 -4.85 -8.67 -14.85
CA TYR A 124 -5.65 -7.54 -14.41
C TYR A 124 -6.18 -7.75 -12.98
N ASP A 125 -6.77 -8.91 -12.69
CA ASP A 125 -7.35 -9.20 -11.37
C ASP A 125 -6.25 -9.26 -10.29
N VAL A 126 -5.10 -9.88 -10.58
CA VAL A 126 -3.96 -9.96 -9.66
C VAL A 126 -3.36 -8.59 -9.38
N SER A 127 -3.41 -7.65 -10.34
CA SER A 127 -2.86 -6.30 -10.15
C SER A 127 -3.47 -5.58 -8.94
N PHE A 128 -4.73 -5.85 -8.61
CA PHE A 128 -5.40 -5.28 -7.42
C PHE A 128 -5.01 -5.94 -6.10
N GLY A 129 -4.35 -7.09 -6.14
CA GLY A 129 -3.89 -7.82 -4.96
C GLY A 129 -2.47 -7.45 -4.51
N PHE A 130 -1.70 -6.72 -5.33
CA PHE A 130 -0.34 -6.34 -4.96
C PHE A 130 -0.33 -5.29 -3.86
N MET A 131 0.49 -5.53 -2.83
CA MET A 131 0.69 -4.62 -1.71
C MET A 131 2.19 -4.36 -1.53
N PRO A 132 2.67 -3.10 -1.62
CA PRO A 132 4.07 -2.79 -1.36
C PRO A 132 4.40 -3.06 0.11
N ARG A 133 5.48 -3.83 0.34
CA ARG A 133 5.99 -4.13 1.68
C ARG A 133 7.47 -3.74 1.76
N LYS A 134 7.88 -3.27 2.92
CA LYS A 134 9.28 -3.03 3.27
C LYS A 134 9.52 -3.58 4.67
N PHE A 135 10.65 -4.28 4.80
CA PHE A 135 11.12 -4.83 6.05
C PHE A 135 12.47 -4.19 6.38
N ASP A 136 12.71 -3.96 7.66
CA ASP A 136 14.00 -3.44 8.12
C ASP A 136 15.06 -4.55 8.16
N GLU A 137 16.34 -4.17 8.28
CA GLU A 137 17.42 -5.13 8.41
C GLU A 137 17.23 -6.04 9.63
N ASN A 138 17.35 -7.35 9.43
CA ASN A 138 17.15 -8.38 10.44
C ASN A 138 15.73 -8.45 11.04
N GLU A 139 14.73 -7.94 10.32
CA GLU A 139 13.33 -8.16 10.69
C GLU A 139 12.87 -9.57 10.31
N LEU A 140 12.26 -10.27 11.27
CA LEU A 140 11.68 -11.59 11.05
C LEU A 140 10.35 -11.43 10.32
N ILE A 141 10.24 -12.00 9.12
CA ILE A 141 9.01 -11.96 8.31
C ILE A 141 8.03 -13.04 8.80
N TYR A 142 8.50 -14.28 8.91
CA TYR A 142 7.75 -15.43 9.42
C TYR A 142 8.55 -16.15 10.49
N ASP A 143 7.89 -16.53 11.59
CA ASP A 143 8.47 -17.47 12.56
C ASP A 143 8.12 -18.91 12.17
N GLU A 144 8.86 -19.87 12.73
CA GLU A 144 8.54 -21.28 12.58
C GLU A 144 7.08 -21.54 12.98
N GLU A 145 6.39 -22.39 12.22
CA GLU A 145 4.98 -22.76 12.41
C GLU A 145 3.95 -21.65 12.17
N SER A 146 4.37 -20.48 11.69
CA SER A 146 3.44 -19.42 11.29
C SER A 146 2.67 -19.79 10.02
N GLU A 147 1.39 -19.41 9.96
CA GLU A 147 0.62 -19.49 8.72
C GLU A 147 1.15 -18.48 7.69
N VAL A 148 1.22 -18.90 6.42
CA VAL A 148 1.67 -18.03 5.32
C VAL A 148 0.49 -17.73 4.40
N PRO A 149 -0.22 -16.61 4.61
CA PRO A 149 -1.39 -16.24 3.82
C PRO A 149 -1.03 -15.50 2.50
N GLU A 150 0.22 -15.05 2.36
CA GLU A 150 0.65 -14.12 1.29
C GLU A 150 1.87 -14.68 0.56
N VAL A 151 1.97 -14.37 -0.74
CA VAL A 151 3.15 -14.65 -1.57
C VAL A 151 3.95 -13.36 -1.73
N TYR A 152 5.25 -13.40 -1.43
CA TYR A 152 6.14 -12.25 -1.54
C TYR A 152 6.98 -12.33 -2.80
N PHE A 153 7.00 -11.25 -3.56
CA PHE A 153 7.86 -11.06 -4.73
C PHE A 153 8.99 -10.11 -4.37
N ILE A 154 10.24 -10.60 -4.38
CA ILE A 154 11.40 -9.80 -3.97
C ILE A 154 11.78 -8.83 -5.08
N MET A 155 11.31 -7.60 -4.96
CA MET A 155 11.67 -6.51 -5.87
C MET A 155 13.10 -6.05 -5.65
N GLU A 156 13.52 -5.84 -4.40
CA GLU A 156 14.86 -5.36 -4.05
C GLU A 156 15.31 -5.99 -2.73
N GLY A 157 16.61 -6.27 -2.59
CA GLY A 157 17.20 -6.82 -1.37
C GLY A 157 17.28 -8.35 -1.32
N THR A 158 17.49 -8.89 -0.11
CA THR A 158 17.70 -10.32 0.11
C THR A 158 16.98 -10.83 1.34
N VAL A 159 16.39 -12.02 1.23
CA VAL A 159 15.69 -12.69 2.33
C VAL A 159 16.41 -13.98 2.68
N GLY A 160 16.80 -14.13 3.96
CA GLY A 160 17.41 -15.35 4.49
C GLY A 160 16.35 -16.28 5.07
N VAL A 161 16.40 -17.56 4.71
CA VAL A 161 15.59 -18.62 5.31
C VAL A 161 16.49 -19.52 6.12
N GLY A 162 16.10 -19.74 7.37
CA GLY A 162 16.85 -20.51 8.35
C GLY A 162 15.94 -21.09 9.42
N PHE A 163 16.55 -21.77 10.39
CA PHE A 163 15.87 -22.34 11.54
C PHE A 163 16.53 -21.87 12.84
N ARG A 164 15.76 -21.93 13.92
CA ARG A 164 16.23 -21.58 15.26
C ARG A 164 17.08 -22.71 15.83
N LEU A 165 18.24 -22.38 16.37
CA LEU A 165 19.10 -23.37 17.02
C LEU A 165 18.60 -23.62 18.46
N PRO A 166 18.42 -24.88 18.88
CA PRO A 166 18.04 -25.19 20.25
C PRO A 166 19.21 -24.84 21.20
N GLY A 167 18.98 -23.91 22.13
CA GLY A 167 19.87 -23.67 23.27
C GLY A 167 20.71 -22.39 23.25
N ASN A 168 20.61 -21.53 22.24
CA ASN A 168 21.19 -20.17 22.28
C ASN A 168 20.09 -19.11 22.42
N ASN A 169 20.48 -17.87 22.72
CA ASN A 169 19.57 -16.73 22.82
C ASN A 169 18.54 -16.73 21.68
N PHE A 170 17.29 -16.36 21.97
CA PHE A 170 16.13 -16.36 21.06
C PHE A 170 16.29 -15.63 19.71
N ARG A 171 17.48 -15.11 19.39
CA ARG A 171 17.79 -14.34 18.17
C ARG A 171 18.83 -15.00 17.26
N ASP A 172 19.36 -16.17 17.61
CA ASP A 172 20.37 -16.84 16.79
C ASP A 172 19.71 -17.80 15.78
N PHE A 173 19.71 -17.39 14.52
CA PHE A 173 19.21 -18.17 13.39
C PHE A 173 20.36 -18.78 12.60
N LYS A 174 20.21 -20.05 12.20
CA LYS A 174 21.09 -20.65 11.20
C LYS A 174 20.45 -20.54 9.82
N ILE A 175 20.96 -19.61 9.01
CA ILE A 175 20.47 -19.38 7.64
C ILE A 175 20.98 -20.51 6.74
N ILE A 176 20.06 -21.15 6.02
CA ILE A 176 20.35 -22.24 5.07
C ILE A 176 20.39 -21.70 3.63
N LYS A 177 19.49 -20.77 3.30
CA LYS A 177 19.32 -20.29 1.93
C LYS A 177 19.02 -18.80 1.92
N TYR A 178 19.54 -18.12 0.91
CA TYR A 178 19.17 -16.74 0.61
C TYR A 178 18.38 -16.69 -0.69
N PHE A 179 17.28 -15.96 -0.66
CA PHE A 179 16.55 -15.52 -1.84
C PHE A 179 16.99 -14.09 -2.16
N ARG A 180 17.22 -13.84 -3.45
CA ARG A 180 17.62 -12.53 -3.96
C ARG A 180 16.46 -11.94 -4.77
N GLU A 181 16.72 -10.80 -5.38
CA GLU A 181 15.87 -10.23 -6.41
C GLU A 181 15.49 -11.27 -7.47
N ASP A 182 14.30 -11.11 -8.07
CA ASP A 182 13.67 -12.05 -9.03
C ASP A 182 13.15 -13.36 -8.40
N SER A 183 13.35 -13.56 -7.10
CA SER A 183 12.77 -14.70 -6.38
C SER A 183 11.46 -14.33 -5.69
N PHE A 184 10.61 -15.32 -5.49
CA PHE A 184 9.42 -15.21 -4.66
C PHE A 184 9.44 -16.29 -3.57
N PHE A 185 8.73 -16.04 -2.48
CA PHE A 185 8.58 -17.01 -1.38
C PHE A 185 7.18 -16.94 -0.76
N CYS A 186 6.82 -18.04 -0.12
CA CYS A 186 5.62 -18.26 0.68
C CYS A 186 5.92 -19.35 1.72
#